data_AF-A0A2B7ZN64-F1
#
_entry.id   AF-A0A2B7ZN64-F1
#
_cell.length_a   1.000
_cell.length_b   1.000
_cell.length_c   1.000
_cell.angle_alpha   90.00
_cell.angle_beta   90.00
_cell.angle_gamma   90.00
#
_symmetry.space_group_name_H-M   'P 1'
#
loop_
_entity.id
_entity.type
_entity.pdbx_description
1 polymer ?
#
loop_
_entity_poly.entity_id
_entity_poly.type
_entity_poly.pdbx_seq_one_letter_code
_entity_poly.pdbx_strand_id
1 'polypeptide(L)'
;MEKHRAGELAPPYSHRDRKILRLFRRLFLLICLSLITYALIHKSHFPYGYIDNVKQASGTVDLASSIRANNHNNDALVVVDNSNRVHLEAHIMSKCPDAKYCLEELIVPTMVQMHDKVDFRLSFIGSVSNKSSDVSCLHGPDECVGNMIILCAANLPFPPGSTTHNKTPTVRSLGFANCLLASYHKIPERDLVEDCALEHGIDFKALNACASRQVDEDDDKHAGVDKPDKLSGLALLRTDFKRNAALDIKKSCTVRVNEKIWCIRDGNEWKDCQTNGGETSALVDEINRLYNSGS
;
A
#
# COMPACT_ATOMS: atom_id res chain seq x y z
N MET A 1 -14.64 -48.20 -45.26
CA MET A 1 -15.78 -47.48 -45.86
C MET A 1 -16.31 -46.53 -44.79
N GLU A 2 -15.76 -45.32 -44.72
CA GLU A 2 -16.10 -44.35 -43.69
C GLU A 2 -16.29 -42.99 -44.37
N LYS A 3 -17.49 -42.43 -44.21
CA LYS A 3 -18.03 -41.34 -45.04
C LYS A 3 -17.82 -40.03 -44.29
N HIS A 4 -16.91 -39.18 -44.76
CA HIS A 4 -16.70 -37.85 -44.23
C HIS A 4 -17.97 -36.99 -44.36
N ARG A 5 -18.42 -36.41 -43.24
CA ARG A 5 -19.47 -35.39 -43.18
C ARG A 5 -18.88 -34.05 -43.63
N ALA A 6 -19.42 -33.49 -44.70
CA ALA A 6 -19.13 -32.12 -45.14
C ALA A 6 -19.79 -31.10 -44.19
N GLY A 7 -19.04 -30.08 -43.83
CA GLY A 7 -19.51 -28.94 -43.02
C GLY A 7 -20.47 -28.05 -43.81
N GLU A 8 -21.49 -27.58 -43.09
CA GLU A 8 -22.54 -26.70 -43.58
C GLU A 8 -22.00 -25.26 -43.72
N LEU A 9 -21.94 -24.75 -44.95
CA LEU A 9 -21.52 -23.38 -45.26
C LEU A 9 -22.61 -22.40 -44.85
N ALA A 10 -22.26 -21.43 -44.00
CA ALA A 10 -23.12 -20.32 -43.60
C ALA A 10 -23.64 -19.54 -44.84
N PRO A 11 -24.90 -19.06 -44.82
CA PRO A 11 -25.50 -18.41 -45.98
C PRO A 11 -24.85 -17.03 -46.25
N PRO A 12 -24.78 -16.60 -47.52
CA PRO A 12 -24.15 -15.33 -47.88
C PRO A 12 -24.94 -14.13 -47.35
N TYR A 13 -24.24 -13.26 -46.60
CA TYR A 13 -24.73 -12.00 -46.04
C TYR A 13 -25.38 -11.12 -47.11
N SER A 14 -26.61 -10.66 -46.85
CA SER A 14 -27.42 -9.93 -47.83
C SER A 14 -26.78 -8.59 -48.20
N HIS A 15 -27.01 -8.15 -49.45
CA HIS A 15 -26.54 -6.86 -49.95
C HIS A 15 -27.07 -5.65 -49.13
N ARG A 16 -28.16 -5.83 -48.38
CA ARG A 16 -28.76 -4.81 -47.51
C ARG A 16 -27.91 -4.54 -46.26
N ASP A 17 -27.28 -5.58 -45.72
CA ASP A 17 -26.47 -5.50 -44.50
C ASP A 17 -25.11 -4.80 -44.74
N ARG A 18 -24.52 -4.95 -45.94
CA ARG A 18 -23.30 -4.20 -46.32
C ARG A 18 -23.55 -2.70 -46.43
N LYS A 19 -24.75 -2.28 -46.83
CA LYS A 19 -25.10 -0.84 -46.89
C LYS A 19 -25.29 -0.26 -45.49
N ILE A 20 -25.93 -1.03 -44.61
CA ILE A 20 -26.15 -0.66 -43.20
C ILE A 20 -24.80 -0.54 -42.46
N LEU A 21 -23.90 -1.52 -42.63
CA LEU A 21 -22.57 -1.48 -42.00
C LEU A 21 -21.72 -0.30 -42.51
N ARG A 22 -21.82 0.05 -43.79
CA ARG A 22 -21.14 1.23 -44.36
C ARG A 22 -21.72 2.55 -43.81
N LEU A 23 -23.03 2.60 -43.57
CA LEU A 23 -23.68 3.76 -42.93
C LEU A 23 -23.23 3.91 -41.47
N PHE A 24 -23.19 2.82 -40.70
CA PHE A 24 -22.70 2.84 -39.32
C PHE A 24 -21.22 3.25 -39.24
N ARG A 25 -20.36 2.75 -40.14
CA ARG A 25 -18.95 3.14 -40.18
C ARG A 25 -18.76 4.62 -40.51
N ARG A 26 -19.57 5.17 -41.41
CA ARG A 26 -19.56 6.61 -41.75
C ARG A 26 -20.06 7.46 -40.58
N LEU A 27 -21.12 7.02 -39.90
CA LEU A 27 -21.66 7.71 -38.72
C LEU A 27 -20.66 7.71 -37.56
N PHE A 28 -20.01 6.58 -37.30
CA PHE A 28 -18.98 6.47 -36.27
C PHE A 28 -17.78 7.38 -36.53
N LEU A 29 -17.30 7.43 -37.78
CA LEU A 29 -16.21 8.34 -38.15
C LEU A 29 -16.58 9.82 -37.95
N LEU A 30 -17.82 10.21 -38.27
CA LEU A 30 -18.32 11.56 -38.04
C LEU A 30 -18.38 11.89 -36.54
N ILE A 31 -18.83 10.94 -35.71
CA ILE A 31 -18.86 11.11 -34.24
C ILE A 31 -17.43 11.28 -33.69
N CYS A 32 -16.48 10.43 -34.12
CA CYS A 32 -15.08 10.57 -33.70
C CYS A 32 -14.47 11.92 -34.11
N LEU A 33 -14.73 12.38 -35.35
CA LEU A 33 -14.29 13.70 -35.82
C LEU A 33 -14.91 14.85 -35.00
N SER A 34 -16.19 14.75 -34.63
CA SER A 34 -16.84 15.73 -33.76
C SER A 34 -16.26 15.74 -32.33
N LEU A 35 -15.89 14.58 -31.77
CA LEU A 35 -15.27 14.50 -30.45
C LEU A 35 -13.83 15.04 -30.44
N ILE A 36 -13.06 14.77 -31.51
CA ILE A 36 -11.70 15.30 -31.66
C ILE A 36 -11.74 16.82 -31.82
N THR A 37 -12.64 17.34 -32.67
CA THR A 37 -12.80 18.80 -32.84
C THR A 37 -13.29 19.46 -31.56
N TYR A 38 -14.25 18.85 -30.84
CA TYR A 38 -14.67 19.31 -29.52
C TYR A 38 -13.50 19.36 -28.52
N ALA A 39 -12.69 18.29 -28.44
CA ALA A 39 -11.53 18.23 -27.56
C ALA A 39 -10.45 19.25 -27.94
N LEU A 40 -10.28 19.56 -29.22
CA LEU A 40 -9.34 20.58 -29.69
C LEU A 40 -9.83 22.00 -29.41
N ILE A 41 -11.13 22.26 -29.57
CA ILE A 41 -11.74 23.57 -29.27
C ILE A 41 -11.74 23.82 -27.75
N HIS A 42 -12.07 22.81 -26.96
CA HIS A 42 -12.11 22.90 -25.49
C HIS A 42 -10.75 22.63 -24.80
N LYS A 43 -9.69 22.27 -25.53
CA LYS A 43 -8.33 22.16 -24.98
C LYS A 43 -7.71 23.50 -24.53
N SER A 44 -8.41 24.61 -24.75
CA SER A 44 -7.94 25.97 -24.46
C SER A 44 -8.20 26.44 -23.02
N HIS A 45 -8.67 25.56 -22.11
CA HIS A 45 -8.95 25.93 -20.70
C HIS A 45 -8.38 24.93 -19.66
N PHE A 46 -7.24 24.30 -19.94
CA PHE A 46 -6.38 23.79 -18.87
C PHE A 46 -5.46 24.94 -18.41
N PRO A 47 -5.49 25.35 -17.13
CA PRO A 47 -4.59 26.38 -16.63
C PRO A 47 -3.15 25.85 -16.67
N TYR A 48 -2.43 26.23 -17.71
CA TYR A 48 -0.98 26.23 -17.73
C TYR A 48 -0.52 27.35 -16.79
N GLY A 49 -0.16 26.98 -15.56
CA GLY A 49 0.25 27.96 -14.56
C GLY A 49 0.53 27.34 -13.20
N TYR A 50 1.57 26.49 -13.09
CA TYR A 50 2.28 26.27 -11.83
C TYR A 50 3.68 25.69 -12.05
N ILE A 51 4.52 26.43 -12.79
CA ILE A 51 5.98 26.35 -12.61
C ILE A 51 6.48 27.79 -12.61
N ASP A 52 6.43 28.42 -11.44
CA ASP A 52 7.33 29.49 -11.03
C ASP A 52 7.00 29.86 -9.58
N ASN A 53 7.51 29.07 -8.63
CA ASN A 53 7.67 29.44 -7.22
C ASN A 53 8.70 28.53 -6.50
N VAL A 54 9.73 28.05 -7.21
CA VAL A 54 10.87 27.33 -6.59
C VAL A 54 12.18 28.12 -6.70
N LYS A 55 12.16 29.31 -7.33
CA LYS A 55 13.37 30.13 -7.51
C LYS A 55 13.53 31.30 -6.54
N GLN A 56 12.65 31.43 -5.54
CA GLN A 56 12.72 32.52 -4.54
C GLN A 56 12.59 32.04 -3.09
N ALA A 57 13.16 30.87 -2.79
CA ALA A 57 13.50 30.44 -1.43
C ALA A 57 14.97 30.02 -1.32
N SER A 58 15.84 30.63 -2.15
CA SER A 58 17.28 30.68 -1.87
C SER A 58 17.52 31.78 -0.83
N GLY A 59 17.04 31.54 0.38
CA GLY A 59 17.41 32.29 1.57
C GLY A 59 18.67 31.65 2.13
N THR A 60 19.78 32.37 2.05
CA THR A 60 21.02 32.12 2.76
C THR A 60 20.74 31.87 4.25
N VAL A 61 20.93 30.64 4.71
CA VAL A 61 21.03 30.36 6.14
C VAL A 61 22.51 30.39 6.49
N ASP A 62 22.87 31.43 7.25
CA ASP A 62 24.20 31.64 7.80
C ASP A 62 24.65 30.42 8.61
N LEU A 63 25.74 29.81 8.16
CA LEU A 63 26.51 28.83 8.91
C LEU A 63 27.33 29.57 9.96
N ALA A 64 26.74 29.82 11.13
CA ALA A 64 27.50 30.26 12.30
C ALA A 64 26.80 29.87 13.61
N SER A 65 27.13 28.69 14.13
CA SER A 65 27.49 28.57 15.55
C SER A 65 28.03 27.17 15.91
N SER A 66 29.29 27.17 16.34
CA SER A 66 29.94 26.23 17.27
C SER A 66 30.17 24.78 16.85
N ILE A 67 31.17 24.58 15.97
CA ILE A 67 32.00 23.38 16.02
C ILE A 67 32.85 23.45 17.29
N ARG A 68 32.52 22.63 18.29
CA ARG A 68 33.53 22.12 19.24
C ARG A 68 33.83 20.69 18.82
N ALA A 69 34.91 20.54 18.06
CA ALA A 69 35.44 19.24 17.67
C ALA A 69 35.82 18.44 18.93
N ASN A 70 35.41 17.17 18.96
CA ASN A 70 36.19 16.09 19.54
C ASN A 70 35.86 14.76 18.85
N ASN A 71 36.91 13.96 18.70
CA ASN A 71 37.10 12.88 17.74
C ASN A 71 36.36 11.56 18.04
N HIS A 72 36.19 10.80 16.95
CA HIS A 72 36.09 9.33 16.85
C HIS A 72 34.97 8.62 17.61
N ASN A 73 33.93 8.21 16.86
CA ASN A 73 33.54 6.81 16.64
C ASN A 73 32.48 6.74 15.53
N ASN A 74 32.50 5.65 14.75
CA ASN A 74 31.57 5.37 13.65
C ASN A 74 30.17 5.07 14.21
N ASP A 75 29.43 6.10 14.57
CA ASP A 75 28.01 5.98 14.88
C ASP A 75 27.20 6.37 13.65
N ALA A 76 26.26 5.51 13.28
CA ALA A 76 25.31 5.78 12.22
C ALA A 76 24.66 7.14 12.47
N LEU A 77 24.54 7.95 11.42
CA LEU A 77 23.75 9.17 11.44
C LEU A 77 22.32 8.79 11.80
N VAL A 78 21.98 8.84 13.09
CA VAL A 78 20.60 8.78 13.56
C VAL A 78 19.96 10.05 13.02
N VAL A 79 19.26 9.90 11.89
CA VAL A 79 18.29 10.90 11.46
C VAL A 79 17.19 10.85 12.51
N VAL A 80 17.34 11.68 13.54
CA VAL A 80 16.25 11.99 14.46
C VAL A 80 15.22 12.70 13.60
N ASP A 81 14.19 11.97 13.16
CA ASP A 81 13.02 12.57 12.57
C ASP A 81 12.39 13.43 13.65
N ASN A 82 12.62 14.74 13.57
CA ASN A 82 12.11 15.73 14.49
C ASN A 82 10.62 16.02 14.22
N SER A 83 9.88 15.00 13.77
CA SER A 83 8.45 15.11 13.52
C SER A 83 7.73 14.71 14.80
N ASN A 84 6.97 15.64 15.37
CA ASN A 84 6.08 15.40 16.52
C ASN A 84 4.87 14.53 16.13
N ARG A 85 5.05 13.59 15.20
CA ARG A 85 4.02 12.71 14.69
C ARG A 85 3.65 11.65 15.72
N VAL A 86 2.36 11.38 15.80
CA VAL A 86 1.82 10.34 16.67
C VAL A 86 2.03 8.98 16.02
N HIS A 87 2.65 8.04 16.75
CA HIS A 87 2.76 6.65 16.28
C HIS A 87 1.36 6.01 16.24
N LEU A 88 0.89 5.70 15.04
CA LEU A 88 -0.38 4.99 14.82
C LEU A 88 -0.07 3.65 14.16
N GLU A 89 -0.57 2.57 14.75
CA GLU A 89 -0.29 1.24 14.24
C GLU A 89 -1.51 0.35 14.26
N ALA A 90 -1.76 -0.33 13.15
CA ALA A 90 -2.77 -1.37 13.05
C ALA A 90 -2.09 -2.73 12.85
N HIS A 91 -2.43 -3.69 13.70
CA HIS A 91 -1.97 -5.07 13.63
C HIS A 91 -3.08 -5.95 13.07
N ILE A 92 -2.85 -6.58 11.93
CA ILE A 92 -3.88 -7.30 11.17
C ILE A 92 -3.39 -8.67 10.68
N MET A 93 -4.30 -9.43 10.08
CA MET A 93 -4.03 -10.59 9.25
C MET A 93 -4.73 -10.38 7.91
N SER A 94 -4.06 -10.58 6.78
CA SER A 94 -4.61 -10.18 5.47
C SER A 94 -5.91 -10.91 5.08
N LYS A 95 -6.16 -12.10 5.66
CA LYS A 95 -7.35 -12.94 5.44
C LYS A 95 -8.42 -12.81 6.52
N CYS A 96 -8.27 -11.89 7.47
CA CYS A 96 -9.22 -11.72 8.57
C CYS A 96 -10.36 -10.76 8.20
N PRO A 97 -11.64 -11.15 8.37
CA PRO A 97 -12.76 -10.24 8.11
C PRO A 97 -12.78 -9.02 9.05
N ASP A 98 -12.33 -9.17 10.30
CA ASP A 98 -12.22 -8.04 11.22
C ASP A 98 -11.16 -7.03 10.76
N ALA A 99 -10.09 -7.48 10.08
CA ALA A 99 -9.10 -6.58 9.49
C ALA A 99 -9.70 -5.72 8.37
N LYS A 100 -10.53 -6.32 7.49
CA LYS A 100 -11.24 -5.58 6.45
C LYS A 100 -12.07 -4.45 7.05
N TYR A 101 -12.91 -4.78 8.03
CA TYR A 101 -13.73 -3.79 8.73
C TYR A 101 -12.88 -2.72 9.41
N CYS A 102 -11.79 -3.13 10.08
CA CYS A 102 -10.85 -2.22 10.73
C CYS A 102 -10.30 -1.15 9.79
N LEU A 103 -9.88 -1.56 8.59
CA LEU A 103 -9.32 -0.65 7.61
C LEU A 103 -10.40 0.26 7.03
N GLU A 104 -11.54 -0.30 6.62
CA GLU A 104 -12.62 0.43 5.97
C GLU A 104 -13.28 1.46 6.91
N GLU A 105 -13.53 1.09 8.17
CA GLU A 105 -14.41 1.86 9.07
C GLU A 105 -13.66 2.70 10.12
N LEU A 106 -12.38 2.41 10.35
CA LEU A 106 -11.58 3.13 11.35
C LEU A 106 -10.29 3.70 10.76
N ILE A 107 -9.39 2.85 10.26
CA ILE A 107 -8.03 3.30 9.90
C ILE A 107 -8.02 4.21 8.67
N VAL A 108 -8.64 3.82 7.55
CA VAL A 108 -8.65 4.63 6.33
C VAL A 108 -9.35 5.98 6.56
N PRO A 109 -10.55 6.04 7.17
CA PRO A 109 -11.20 7.31 7.48
C PRO A 109 -10.39 8.23 8.41
N THR A 110 -9.67 7.66 9.39
CA THR A 110 -8.74 8.43 10.23
C THR A 110 -7.55 8.94 9.41
N MET A 111 -6.93 8.10 8.59
CA MET A 111 -5.76 8.46 7.79
C MET A 111 -6.07 9.55 6.76
N VAL A 112 -7.28 9.57 6.20
CA VAL A 112 -7.73 10.67 5.33
C VAL A 112 -7.62 12.04 6.04
N GLN A 113 -7.92 12.08 7.33
CA GLN A 113 -7.92 13.32 8.12
C GLN A 113 -6.56 13.63 8.76
N MET A 114 -5.76 12.60 9.07
CA MET A 114 -4.62 12.72 9.99
C MET A 114 -3.27 12.28 9.42
N HIS A 115 -3.18 11.93 8.12
CA HIS A 115 -1.96 11.38 7.51
C HIS A 115 -0.68 12.25 7.68
N ASP A 116 -0.83 13.56 7.86
CA ASP A 116 0.29 14.50 8.06
C ASP A 116 0.81 14.54 9.50
N LYS A 117 -0.03 14.10 10.46
CA LYS A 117 0.20 14.12 11.91
C LYS A 117 0.61 12.78 12.49
N VAL A 118 0.62 11.71 11.69
CA VAL A 118 0.91 10.36 12.16
C VAL A 118 2.09 9.73 11.47
N ASP A 119 2.86 8.95 12.22
CA ASP A 119 3.73 7.92 11.65
C ASP A 119 2.91 6.63 11.67
N PHE A 120 2.42 6.22 10.50
CA PHE A 120 1.52 5.07 10.38
C PHE A 120 2.26 3.81 9.97
N ARG A 121 2.01 2.72 10.69
CA ARG A 121 2.47 1.36 10.37
C ARG A 121 1.30 0.38 10.28
N LEU A 122 1.31 -0.44 9.23
CA LEU A 122 0.48 -1.64 9.15
C LEU A 122 1.36 -2.86 9.41
N SER A 123 1.01 -3.63 10.42
CA SER A 123 1.76 -4.79 10.91
C SER A 123 0.90 -6.05 10.86
N PHE A 124 1.55 -7.20 10.83
CA PHE A 124 0.96 -8.51 10.58
C PHE A 124 1.25 -9.49 11.70
N ILE A 125 0.26 -10.30 12.02
CA ILE A 125 0.31 -11.28 13.09
C ILE A 125 0.55 -12.66 12.50
N GLY A 126 1.41 -13.44 13.15
CA GLY A 126 1.70 -14.82 12.81
C GLY A 126 2.84 -15.35 13.67
N SER A 127 3.35 -16.52 13.29
CA SER A 127 4.39 -17.22 14.04
C SER A 127 5.59 -17.52 13.16
N VAL A 128 6.78 -17.51 13.75
CA VAL A 128 8.04 -17.89 13.09
C VAL A 128 8.64 -19.14 13.74
N SER A 129 9.32 -19.95 12.94
CA SER A 129 10.19 -21.01 13.44
C SER A 129 11.53 -20.43 13.90
N ASN A 130 12.03 -20.93 15.04
CA ASN A 130 13.37 -20.63 15.54
C ASN A 130 14.46 -21.55 14.95
N LYS A 131 14.08 -22.52 14.11
CA LYS A 131 14.98 -23.56 13.57
C LYS A 131 15.06 -23.55 12.04
N SER A 132 14.18 -22.80 11.40
CA SER A 132 14.03 -22.73 9.95
C SER A 132 13.42 -21.38 9.57
N SER A 133 13.43 -21.08 8.28
CA SER A 133 12.78 -19.89 7.71
C SER A 133 11.24 -19.97 7.72
N ASP A 134 10.66 -21.06 8.24
CA ASP A 134 9.22 -21.31 8.21
C ASP A 134 8.43 -20.26 8.99
N VAL A 135 7.24 -19.97 8.46
CA VAL A 135 6.26 -19.04 9.00
C VAL A 135 4.88 -19.70 9.00
N SER A 136 4.05 -19.35 9.97
CA SER A 136 2.67 -19.85 10.09
C SER A 136 1.70 -18.70 10.34
N CYS A 137 0.57 -18.75 9.64
CA CYS A 137 -0.51 -17.76 9.71
C CYS A 137 -1.83 -18.44 10.09
N LEU A 138 -2.74 -17.69 10.72
CA LEU A 138 -3.97 -18.27 11.28
C LEU A 138 -4.89 -18.82 10.18
N HIS A 139 -5.06 -18.08 9.09
CA HIS A 139 -5.91 -18.47 7.96
C HIS A 139 -5.13 -19.21 6.85
N GLY A 140 -4.01 -19.84 7.20
CA GLY A 140 -3.23 -20.69 6.31
C GLY A 140 -2.22 -19.94 5.43
N PRO A 141 -1.58 -20.65 4.49
CA PRO A 141 -0.43 -20.12 3.73
C PRO A 141 -0.78 -18.92 2.84
N ASP A 142 -2.00 -18.86 2.31
CA ASP A 142 -2.47 -17.72 1.50
C ASP A 142 -2.44 -16.40 2.27
N GLU A 143 -2.71 -16.44 3.58
CA GLU A 143 -2.56 -15.27 4.45
C GLU A 143 -1.10 -14.85 4.56
N CYS A 144 -0.18 -15.80 4.76
CA CYS A 144 1.25 -15.46 4.83
C CYS A 144 1.73 -14.80 3.55
N VAL A 145 1.30 -15.30 2.38
CA VAL A 145 1.62 -14.67 1.09
C VAL A 145 0.99 -13.28 0.99
N GLY A 146 -0.26 -13.10 1.42
CA GLY A 146 -0.93 -11.81 1.48
C GLY A 146 -0.19 -10.79 2.36
N ASN A 147 0.20 -11.21 3.57
CA ASN A 147 0.98 -10.39 4.51
C ASN A 147 2.33 -9.97 3.87
N MET A 148 3.04 -10.90 3.22
CA MET A 148 4.28 -10.59 2.49
C MET A 148 4.06 -9.57 1.37
N ILE A 149 3.00 -9.74 0.57
CA ILE A 149 2.67 -8.82 -0.53
C ILE A 149 2.43 -7.41 -0.01
N ILE A 150 1.65 -7.24 1.07
CA ILE A 150 1.38 -5.92 1.62
C ILE A 150 2.64 -5.30 2.26
N LEU A 151 3.44 -6.10 2.99
CA LEU A 151 4.73 -5.66 3.53
C LEU A 151 5.69 -5.22 2.43
N CYS A 152 5.78 -5.98 1.33
CA CYS A 152 6.57 -5.60 0.17
C CYS A 152 6.08 -4.27 -0.41
N ALA A 153 4.77 -4.13 -0.68
CA ALA A 153 4.21 -2.90 -1.22
C ALA A 153 4.54 -1.67 -0.37
N ALA A 154 4.54 -1.81 0.97
CA ALA A 154 4.91 -0.74 1.90
C ALA A 154 6.41 -0.40 1.93
N ASN A 155 7.29 -1.29 1.46
CA ASN A 155 8.75 -1.14 1.58
C ASN A 155 9.49 -1.04 0.22
N LEU A 156 8.78 -1.18 -0.90
CA LEU A 156 9.37 -0.95 -2.23
C LEU A 156 9.92 0.48 -2.36
N PRO A 157 11.05 0.69 -3.05
CA PRO A 157 11.61 2.02 -3.27
C PRO A 157 10.66 2.91 -4.09
N PHE A 158 10.63 4.20 -3.73
CA PHE A 158 9.74 5.17 -4.37
C PHE A 158 10.49 6.48 -4.72
N PRO A 159 10.42 6.97 -5.98
CA PRO A 159 9.81 6.33 -7.16
C PRO A 159 10.56 5.03 -7.57
N PRO A 160 9.95 4.16 -8.40
CA PRO A 160 10.60 2.93 -8.86
C PRO A 160 11.98 3.20 -9.46
N GLY A 161 13.00 2.46 -9.02
CA GLY A 161 14.39 2.65 -9.44
C GLY A 161 15.16 3.73 -8.67
N SER A 162 14.53 4.39 -7.70
CA SER A 162 15.22 5.28 -6.76
C SER A 162 16.22 4.49 -5.91
N THR A 163 17.47 4.95 -5.90
CA THR A 163 18.56 4.41 -5.06
C THR A 163 18.79 5.26 -3.80
N THR A 164 18.03 6.34 -3.63
CA THR A 164 18.25 7.37 -2.60
C THR A 164 17.08 7.56 -1.63
N HIS A 165 15.88 6.99 -1.89
CA HIS A 165 14.68 7.29 -1.09
C HIS A 165 13.91 6.10 -0.52
N ASN A 166 13.61 6.30 0.77
CA ASN A 166 12.40 6.04 1.54
C ASN A 166 11.23 5.49 0.71
N LYS A 167 10.89 4.24 1.04
CA LYS A 167 9.78 3.39 0.64
C LYS A 167 8.47 4.03 0.14
N THR A 168 7.63 3.23 -0.51
CA THR A 168 6.28 3.57 -0.98
C THR A 168 5.50 4.43 0.03
N PRO A 169 4.96 5.59 -0.38
CA PRO A 169 4.17 6.45 0.50
C PRO A 169 2.96 5.72 1.10
N THR A 170 2.67 6.00 2.37
CA THR A 170 1.56 5.39 3.12
C THR A 170 0.24 5.47 2.38
N VAL A 171 -0.08 6.60 1.74
CA VAL A 171 -1.33 6.74 0.97
C VAL A 171 -1.49 5.67 -0.12
N ARG A 172 -0.39 5.23 -0.74
CA ARG A 172 -0.40 4.19 -1.77
C ARG A 172 -0.39 2.79 -1.17
N SER A 173 0.49 2.54 -0.20
CA SER A 173 0.60 1.20 0.41
C SER A 173 -0.61 0.84 1.27
N LEU A 174 -1.19 1.78 2.01
CA LEU A 174 -2.45 1.58 2.75
C LEU A 174 -3.64 1.45 1.80
N GLY A 175 -3.68 2.25 0.72
CA GLY A 175 -4.69 2.09 -0.33
C GLY A 175 -4.66 0.69 -0.94
N PHE A 176 -3.47 0.23 -1.33
CA PHE A 176 -3.24 -1.13 -1.84
C PHE A 176 -3.68 -2.21 -0.84
N ALA A 177 -3.31 -2.07 0.44
CA ALA A 177 -3.76 -2.99 1.48
C ALA A 177 -5.28 -3.03 1.61
N ASN A 178 -5.94 -1.87 1.62
CA ASN A 178 -7.39 -1.77 1.72
C ASN A 178 -8.09 -2.40 0.50
N CYS A 179 -7.57 -2.19 -0.71
CA CYS A 179 -8.06 -2.81 -1.94
C CYS A 179 -8.00 -4.35 -1.87
N LEU A 180 -6.87 -4.91 -1.41
CA LEU A 180 -6.73 -6.36 -1.23
C LEU A 180 -7.73 -6.90 -0.19
N LEU A 181 -7.81 -6.24 0.97
CA LEU A 181 -8.66 -6.70 2.08
C LEU A 181 -10.16 -6.59 1.75
N ALA A 182 -10.57 -5.69 0.85
CA ALA A 182 -11.95 -5.64 0.35
C ALA A 182 -12.39 -6.98 -0.29
N SER A 183 -11.44 -7.73 -0.86
CA SER A 183 -11.63 -9.08 -1.40
C SER A 183 -10.75 -10.12 -0.69
N TYR A 184 -10.59 -10.02 0.63
CA TYR A 184 -9.61 -10.82 1.41
C TYR A 184 -9.63 -12.33 1.14
N HIS A 185 -10.79 -12.91 0.82
CA HIS A 185 -10.94 -14.34 0.51
C HIS A 185 -10.15 -14.75 -0.75
N LYS A 186 -9.97 -13.85 -1.70
CA LYS A 186 -9.23 -14.05 -2.95
C LYS A 186 -7.73 -13.78 -2.82
N ILE A 187 -7.23 -13.26 -1.71
CA ILE A 187 -5.77 -13.09 -1.56
C ILE A 187 -5.11 -14.50 -1.60
N PRO A 188 -3.99 -14.74 -2.31
CA PRO A 188 -3.18 -13.85 -3.12
C PRO A 188 -3.39 -14.07 -4.64
N GLU A 189 -4.63 -14.29 -5.10
CA GLU A 189 -4.95 -14.43 -6.52
C GLU A 189 -4.29 -13.31 -7.33
N ARG A 190 -3.57 -13.70 -8.39
CA ARG A 190 -2.72 -12.80 -9.17
C ARG A 190 -3.51 -11.61 -9.73
N ASP A 191 -4.68 -11.85 -10.30
CA ASP A 191 -5.51 -10.81 -10.92
C ASP A 191 -5.88 -9.73 -9.90
N LEU A 192 -6.28 -10.11 -8.68
CA LEU A 192 -6.58 -9.17 -7.59
C LEU A 192 -5.33 -8.34 -7.23
N VAL A 193 -4.16 -8.98 -7.12
CA VAL A 193 -2.93 -8.29 -6.75
C VAL A 193 -2.48 -7.33 -7.84
N GLU A 194 -2.58 -7.72 -9.12
CA GLU A 194 -2.27 -6.86 -10.27
C GLU A 194 -3.21 -5.66 -10.35
N ASP A 195 -4.52 -5.86 -10.21
CA ASP A 195 -5.51 -4.79 -10.28
C ASP A 195 -5.30 -3.77 -9.16
N CYS A 196 -5.15 -4.22 -7.91
CA CYS A 196 -4.89 -3.32 -6.78
C CYS A 196 -3.53 -2.62 -6.91
N ALA A 197 -2.50 -3.31 -7.43
CA ALA A 197 -1.20 -2.70 -7.63
C ALA A 197 -1.27 -1.59 -8.70
N LEU A 198 -2.00 -1.83 -9.79
CA LEU A 198 -2.23 -0.85 -10.85
C LEU A 198 -2.99 0.38 -10.31
N GLU A 199 -4.07 0.16 -9.57
CA GLU A 199 -4.91 1.23 -8.99
C GLU A 199 -4.10 2.17 -8.08
N HIS A 200 -3.20 1.62 -7.27
CA HIS A 200 -2.41 2.39 -6.30
C HIS A 200 -0.99 2.73 -6.76
N GLY A 201 -0.66 2.45 -8.03
CA GLY A 201 0.64 2.77 -8.62
C GLY A 201 1.81 2.06 -7.94
N ILE A 202 1.63 0.79 -7.58
CA ILE A 202 2.64 -0.13 -7.06
C ILE A 202 3.23 -0.90 -8.24
N ASP A 203 4.57 -0.97 -8.34
CA ASP A 203 5.23 -1.74 -9.39
C ASP A 203 5.05 -3.24 -9.14
N PHE A 204 4.16 -3.88 -9.91
CA PHE A 204 3.82 -5.29 -9.73
C PHE A 204 5.02 -6.22 -9.93
N LYS A 205 5.97 -5.88 -10.82
CA LYS A 205 7.15 -6.70 -11.05
C LYS A 205 8.07 -6.69 -9.83
N ALA A 206 8.32 -5.53 -9.25
CA ALA A 206 9.11 -5.36 -8.05
C ALA A 206 8.41 -5.99 -6.83
N LEU A 207 7.09 -5.83 -6.74
CA LEU A 207 6.24 -6.48 -5.74
C LEU A 207 6.38 -8.01 -5.78
N ASN A 208 6.21 -8.59 -6.96
CA ASN A 208 6.36 -10.03 -7.16
C ASN A 208 7.78 -10.50 -6.85
N ALA A 209 8.82 -9.75 -7.27
CA ALA A 209 10.20 -10.07 -6.96
C ALA A 209 10.50 -10.07 -5.45
N CYS A 210 9.95 -9.11 -4.71
CA CYS A 210 10.06 -9.05 -3.25
C CYS A 210 9.33 -10.23 -2.59
N ALA A 211 8.07 -10.48 -2.97
CA ALA A 211 7.23 -11.49 -2.35
C ALA A 211 7.68 -12.94 -2.66
N SER A 212 8.34 -13.17 -3.79
CA SER A 212 8.85 -14.50 -4.18
C SER A 212 10.27 -14.79 -3.70
N ARG A 213 10.94 -13.84 -3.03
CA ARG A 213 12.33 -13.99 -2.60
C ARG A 213 12.43 -14.91 -1.39
N GLN A 214 13.23 -15.97 -1.51
CA GLN A 214 13.48 -16.98 -0.47
C GLN A 214 14.76 -16.66 0.32
N VAL A 215 14.83 -15.46 0.90
CA VAL A 215 15.93 -15.02 1.76
C VAL A 215 15.31 -14.47 3.03
N ASP A 216 15.68 -15.01 4.19
CA ASP A 216 15.21 -14.49 5.47
C ASP A 216 16.21 -13.49 6.09
N GLU A 217 15.88 -13.01 7.29
CA GLU A 217 16.70 -12.05 8.02
C GLU A 217 18.02 -12.62 8.54
N ASP A 218 18.15 -13.95 8.62
CA ASP A 218 19.35 -14.63 9.09
C ASP A 218 20.32 -14.90 7.91
N ASP A 219 19.78 -15.17 6.72
CA ASP A 219 20.56 -15.35 5.47
C ASP A 219 21.27 -14.07 5.02
N ASP A 220 20.59 -12.92 5.09
CA ASP A 220 21.16 -11.60 4.81
C ASP A 220 20.54 -10.55 5.73
N LYS A 221 21.37 -9.97 6.59
CA LYS A 221 20.96 -8.93 7.55
C LYS A 221 20.31 -7.71 6.89
N HIS A 222 20.54 -7.50 5.59
CA HIS A 222 19.97 -6.39 4.81
C HIS A 222 18.83 -6.84 3.88
N ALA A 223 18.33 -8.07 3.98
CA ALA A 223 17.20 -8.56 3.18
C ALA A 223 15.87 -7.84 3.49
N GLY A 224 15.87 -6.94 4.48
CA GLY A 224 14.76 -6.05 4.79
C GLY A 224 14.83 -4.71 4.06
N VAL A 225 14.49 -3.65 4.79
CA VAL A 225 14.28 -2.29 4.27
C VAL A 225 15.59 -1.58 3.90
N ASP A 226 16.73 -2.03 4.44
CA ASP A 226 18.00 -1.31 4.35
C ASP A 226 18.58 -1.24 2.93
N LYS A 227 18.23 -2.19 2.06
CA LYS A 227 18.74 -2.29 0.69
C LYS A 227 17.62 -2.70 -0.28
N PRO A 228 17.12 -1.78 -1.13
CA PRO A 228 16.00 -2.07 -2.02
C PRO A 228 16.23 -3.26 -2.99
N ASP A 229 17.47 -3.48 -3.41
CA ASP A 229 17.88 -4.62 -4.26
C ASP A 229 17.87 -5.98 -3.53
N LYS A 230 17.81 -5.93 -2.19
CA LYS A 230 17.80 -7.09 -1.31
C LYS A 230 16.46 -7.34 -0.63
N LEU A 231 15.49 -6.44 -0.82
CA LEU A 231 14.18 -6.50 -0.21
C LEU A 231 13.54 -7.89 -0.41
N SER A 232 13.17 -8.51 0.70
CA SER A 232 12.59 -9.85 0.78
C SER A 232 11.31 -9.83 1.59
N GLY A 233 10.21 -10.29 0.99
CA GLY A 233 8.93 -10.43 1.67
C GLY A 233 9.02 -11.36 2.88
N LEU A 234 9.82 -12.44 2.77
CA LEU A 234 10.00 -13.40 3.86
C LEU A 234 10.73 -12.79 5.06
N ALA A 235 11.82 -12.05 4.83
CA ALA A 235 12.57 -11.37 5.89
C ALA A 235 11.72 -10.28 6.57
N LEU A 236 10.97 -9.51 5.79
CA LEU A 236 10.02 -8.52 6.30
C LEU A 236 8.96 -9.18 7.19
N LEU A 237 8.35 -10.27 6.71
CA LEU A 237 7.30 -10.99 7.42
C LEU A 237 7.79 -11.56 8.76
N ARG A 238 8.95 -12.23 8.75
CA ARG A 238 9.54 -12.81 9.95
C ARG A 238 9.90 -11.74 10.97
N THR A 239 10.49 -10.63 10.52
CA THR A 239 10.79 -9.48 11.39
C THR A 239 9.52 -8.92 12.02
N ASP A 240 8.46 -8.80 11.24
CA ASP A 240 7.18 -8.26 11.69
C ASP A 240 6.46 -9.19 12.68
N PHE A 241 6.48 -10.50 12.43
CA PHE A 241 5.95 -11.52 13.36
C PHE A 241 6.72 -11.55 14.68
N LYS A 242 8.05 -11.52 14.67
CA LYS A 242 8.87 -11.44 15.89
C LYS A 242 8.52 -10.20 16.71
N ARG A 243 8.31 -9.06 16.06
CA ARG A 243 7.91 -7.82 16.74
C ARG A 243 6.51 -7.92 17.34
N ASN A 244 5.54 -8.45 16.61
CA ASN A 244 4.18 -8.67 17.12
C ASN A 244 4.17 -9.60 18.34
N ALA A 245 4.98 -10.66 18.30
CA ALA A 245 5.16 -11.56 19.44
C ALA A 245 5.77 -10.86 20.67
N ALA A 246 6.80 -10.02 20.47
CA ALA A 246 7.41 -9.23 21.55
C ALA A 246 6.46 -8.21 22.18
N LEU A 247 5.43 -7.80 21.43
CA LEU A 247 4.38 -6.88 21.87
C LEU A 247 3.13 -7.57 22.44
N ASP A 248 3.14 -8.90 22.55
CA ASP A 248 2.00 -9.76 22.93
C ASP A 248 0.72 -9.54 22.12
N ILE A 249 0.85 -9.17 20.84
CA ILE A 249 -0.30 -8.93 19.95
C ILE A 249 -0.77 -10.24 19.34
N LYS A 250 -1.99 -10.65 19.69
CA LYS A 250 -2.57 -11.95 19.31
C LYS A 250 -3.81 -11.85 18.43
N LYS A 251 -4.45 -10.68 18.38
CA LYS A 251 -5.73 -10.47 17.70
C LYS A 251 -5.57 -9.51 16.54
N SER A 252 -6.10 -9.88 15.37
CA SER A 252 -6.18 -8.98 14.23
C SER A 252 -7.09 -7.79 14.53
N CYS A 253 -6.90 -6.67 13.82
CA CYS A 253 -7.48 -5.38 14.15
C CYS A 253 -7.18 -4.95 15.59
N THR A 254 -5.94 -5.16 16.05
CA THR A 254 -5.45 -4.45 17.24
C THR A 254 -4.91 -3.10 16.78
N VAL A 255 -5.55 -2.02 17.20
CA VAL A 255 -5.11 -0.65 16.92
C VAL A 255 -4.33 -0.13 18.12
N ARG A 256 -3.17 0.48 17.85
CA ARG A 256 -2.35 1.13 18.86
C ARG A 256 -2.11 2.60 18.50
N VAL A 257 -2.18 3.44 19.52
CA VAL A 257 -1.89 4.88 19.44
C VAL A 257 -0.85 5.20 20.49
N ASN A 258 0.26 5.82 20.07
CA ASN A 258 1.41 6.13 20.91
C ASN A 258 1.83 4.94 21.79
N GLU A 259 2.06 3.80 21.12
CA GLU A 259 2.49 2.52 21.70
C GLU A 259 1.49 1.86 22.66
N LYS A 260 0.28 2.39 22.87
CA LYS A 260 -0.75 1.79 23.72
C LYS A 260 -1.89 1.22 22.90
N ILE A 261 -2.51 0.14 23.37
CA ILE A 261 -3.72 -0.41 22.75
C ILE A 261 -4.85 0.62 22.86
N TRP A 262 -5.37 0.99 21.70
CA TRP A 262 -6.49 1.90 21.55
C TRP A 262 -7.82 1.14 21.53
N CYS A 263 -7.93 0.12 20.68
CA CYS A 263 -9.14 -0.69 20.52
C CYS A 263 -8.81 -1.97 19.73
N ILE A 264 -9.54 -3.04 19.98
CA ILE A 264 -9.39 -4.32 19.29
C ILE A 264 -10.73 -4.70 18.66
N ARG A 265 -10.76 -5.10 17.38
CA ARG A 265 -11.94 -5.74 16.80
C ARG A 265 -11.74 -7.24 16.70
N ASP A 266 -12.62 -8.00 17.32
CA ASP A 266 -12.50 -9.45 17.38
C ASP A 266 -13.88 -10.12 17.45
N GLY A 267 -14.19 -10.92 16.43
CA GLY A 267 -15.48 -11.60 16.31
C GLY A 267 -16.61 -10.63 15.98
N ASN A 268 -16.36 -9.68 15.07
CA ASN A 268 -17.29 -8.63 14.65
C ASN A 268 -17.70 -7.61 15.73
N GLU A 269 -16.97 -7.55 16.84
CA GLU A 269 -17.24 -6.65 17.95
C GLU A 269 -15.98 -5.88 18.35
N TRP A 270 -16.15 -4.61 18.75
CA TRP A 270 -15.09 -3.81 19.37
C TRP A 270 -14.94 -4.20 20.84
N LYS A 271 -13.71 -4.50 21.25
CA LYS A 271 -13.32 -5.04 22.57
C LYS A 271 -12.04 -4.35 23.04
N ASP A 272 -11.87 -4.30 24.36
CA ASP A 272 -10.65 -3.76 24.99
C ASP A 272 -10.31 -2.34 24.49
N CYS A 273 -11.34 -1.51 24.35
CA CYS A 273 -11.24 -0.18 23.76
C CYS A 273 -11.18 0.93 24.81
N GLN A 274 -10.46 2.00 24.48
CA GLN A 274 -10.68 3.31 25.09
C GLN A 274 -12.12 3.77 24.82
N THR A 275 -12.57 4.80 25.55
CA THR A 275 -13.92 5.36 25.37
C THR A 275 -14.16 5.71 23.90
N ASN A 276 -15.22 5.14 23.33
CA ASN A 276 -15.59 5.27 21.92
C ASN A 276 -14.48 4.84 20.93
N GLY A 277 -13.56 3.96 21.32
CA GLY A 277 -12.37 3.63 20.53
C GLY A 277 -12.63 3.00 19.16
N GLY A 278 -13.83 2.46 18.94
CA GLY A 278 -14.27 1.95 17.64
C GLY A 278 -14.79 3.05 16.68
N GLU A 279 -14.82 4.32 17.11
CA GLU A 279 -15.29 5.45 16.33
C GLU A 279 -14.12 6.25 15.75
N THR A 280 -14.22 6.58 14.46
CA THR A 280 -13.20 7.40 13.75
C THR A 280 -12.98 8.76 14.41
N SER A 281 -14.04 9.43 14.87
CA SER A 281 -13.97 10.73 15.54
C SER A 281 -13.14 10.68 16.81
N ALA A 282 -13.37 9.70 17.68
CA ALA A 282 -12.64 9.54 18.93
C ALA A 282 -11.14 9.31 18.70
N LEU A 283 -10.79 8.50 17.68
CA LEU A 283 -9.40 8.27 17.30
C LEU A 283 -8.74 9.55 16.74
N VAL A 284 -9.45 10.31 15.91
CA VAL A 284 -8.98 11.61 15.39
C VAL A 284 -8.74 12.61 16.51
N ASP A 285 -9.66 12.70 17.48
CA ASP A 285 -9.53 13.58 18.63
C ASP A 285 -8.31 13.23 19.49
N GLU A 286 -8.08 11.94 19.73
CA GLU A 286 -6.91 11.47 20.49
C GLU A 286 -5.60 11.78 19.76
N ILE A 287 -5.52 11.54 18.45
CA ILE A 287 -4.33 11.86 17.66
C ILE A 287 -4.07 13.37 17.70
N ASN A 288 -5.09 14.21 17.53
CA ASN A 288 -4.94 15.67 17.65
C ASN A 288 -4.44 16.09 19.03
N ARG A 289 -5.01 15.50 20.10
CA ARG A 289 -4.60 15.78 21.47
C ARG A 289 -3.12 15.43 21.69
N LEU A 290 -2.69 14.26 21.24
CA LEU A 290 -1.31 13.81 21.36
C LEU A 290 -0.34 14.66 20.53
N TYR A 291 -0.66 14.92 19.27
CA TYR A 291 0.14 15.74 18.35
C TYR A 291 0.38 17.14 18.92
N ASN A 292 -0.69 17.79 19.43
CA ASN A 292 -0.59 19.11 20.03
C ASN A 292 0.12 19.13 21.39
N SER A 293 0.14 17.99 22.12
CA SER A 293 0.85 17.88 23.40
C SER A 293 2.34 17.59 23.26
N GLY A 294 2.76 17.02 22.13
CA GLY A 294 4.16 16.81 21.78
C GLY A 294 4.77 17.95 20.96
N SER A 295 3.94 18.87 20.45
CA SER A 295 4.35 20.05 19.67
C SER A 295 4.84 21.23 20.51
#